data_AF-A0A7L7MEM9-F1
#
_entry.id   AF-A0A7L7MEM9-F1
#
_cell.length_a   1.000
_cell.length_b   1.000
_cell.length_c   1.000
_cell.angle_alpha   90.00
_cell.angle_beta   90.00
_cell.angle_gamma   90.00
#
_symmetry.space_group_name_H-M   'P 1'
#
loop_
_entity.id
_entity.type
_entity.pdbx_description
1 polymer ?
#
loop_
_entity_poly.entity_id
_entity_poly.type
_entity_poly.pdbx_seq_one_letter_code
_entity_poly.pdbx_strand_id
1 'polypeptide(L)'
;MSARGDLAFALGSYRTRSPSSALGWLLLRGRDVADQLAPAAARPVRHWLRDRHEHERALAALADGGTYTFTAHEDGVRYLLTAGPRDRASTSRP
;
A
#
# COMPACT_ATOMS: atom_id res chain seq x y z
N MET A 1 13.52 -24.99 -13.54
CA MET A 1 14.52 -23.93 -13.36
C MET A 1 13.96 -22.96 -12.32
N SER A 2 14.34 -23.12 -11.06
CA SER A 2 13.74 -22.43 -9.91
C SER A 2 14.56 -21.20 -9.56
N ALA A 3 14.01 -20.01 -9.76
CA ALA A 3 14.46 -18.79 -9.09
C ALA A 3 13.30 -18.32 -8.19
N ARG A 4 13.13 -18.93 -7.01
CA ARG A 4 12.24 -18.39 -5.98
C ARG A 4 13.03 -17.34 -5.19
N GLY A 5 13.22 -16.17 -5.80
CA GLY A 5 13.61 -14.98 -5.07
C GLY A 5 12.35 -14.15 -4.83
N ASP A 6 11.91 -14.03 -3.57
CA ASP A 6 10.79 -13.15 -3.19
C ASP A 6 11.21 -11.67 -3.29
N LEU A 7 11.34 -11.17 -4.52
CA LEU A 7 11.73 -9.80 -4.79
C LEU A 7 10.60 -8.85 -4.38
N ALA A 8 10.89 -7.96 -3.43
CA ALA A 8 9.94 -6.97 -2.95
C ALA A 8 10.19 -5.62 -3.63
N PHE A 9 9.19 -5.08 -4.34
CA PHE A 9 9.22 -3.77 -4.95
C PHE A 9 8.25 -2.83 -4.23
N ALA A 10 8.80 -1.79 -3.60
CA ALA A 10 8.03 -0.72 -3.01
C ALA A 10 7.52 0.22 -4.11
N LEU A 11 6.19 0.32 -4.25
CA LEU A 11 5.53 1.16 -5.26
C LEU A 11 5.21 2.57 -4.76
N GLY A 12 5.45 2.80 -3.47
CA GLY A 12 5.37 4.10 -2.82
C GLY A 12 5.03 3.97 -1.35
N SER A 13 5.26 5.06 -0.61
CA SER A 13 4.78 5.21 0.75
C SER A 13 4.18 6.58 0.98
N TYR A 14 3.14 6.67 1.79
CA TYR A 14 2.55 7.95 2.19
C TYR A 14 2.30 8.04 3.68
N ARG A 15 2.74 9.16 4.27
CA ARG A 15 2.61 9.41 5.70
C ARG A 15 1.80 10.67 5.96
N THR A 16 0.69 10.52 6.66
CA THR A 16 -0.23 11.62 6.99
C THR A 16 -0.86 11.41 8.35
N ARG A 17 -1.38 12.46 8.97
CA ARG A 17 -2.14 12.36 10.24
C ARG A 17 -3.61 11.98 10.02
N SER A 18 -4.07 12.00 8.78
CA SER A 18 -5.46 11.71 8.41
C SER A 18 -5.58 10.29 7.85
N PRO A 19 -6.24 9.35 8.56
CA PRO A 19 -6.45 7.99 8.06
C PRO A 19 -7.19 7.95 6.71
N SER A 20 -8.18 8.83 6.52
CA SER A 20 -8.93 8.91 5.26
C SER A 20 -8.07 9.43 4.11
N SER A 21 -7.16 10.36 4.36
CA SER A 21 -6.19 10.82 3.35
C SER A 21 -5.17 9.74 3.02
N ALA A 22 -4.75 8.93 4.00
CA ALA A 22 -3.86 7.79 3.79
C ALA A 22 -4.52 6.72 2.91
N LEU A 23 -5.78 6.36 3.20
CA LEU A 23 -6.55 5.44 2.35
C LEU A 23 -6.78 6.02 0.96
N GLY A 24 -7.15 7.30 0.86
CA GLY A 24 -7.36 7.98 -0.42
C GLY A 24 -6.10 7.96 -1.30
N TRP A 25 -4.92 8.16 -0.70
CA TRP A 25 -3.65 8.02 -1.41
C TRP A 25 -3.40 6.59 -1.90
N LEU A 26 -3.65 5.56 -1.07
CA LEU A 26 -3.50 4.15 -1.47
C LEU A 26 -4.40 3.81 -2.67
N LEU A 27 -5.65 4.28 -2.67
CA LEU A 27 -6.61 4.04 -3.75
C LEU A 27 -6.17 4.71 -5.06
N LEU A 28 -5.73 5.97 -4.98
CA LEU A 28 -5.23 6.69 -6.15
C LEU A 28 -3.97 6.00 -6.69
N ARG A 29 -2.99 5.73 -5.83
CA ARG A 29 -1.73 5.12 -6.24
C ARG A 29 -1.93 3.70 -6.77
N GLY A 30 -2.84 2.94 -6.18
CA GLY A 30 -3.22 1.60 -6.67
C GLY A 30 -3.78 1.64 -8.09
N ARG A 31 -4.58 2.67 -8.44
CA ARG A 31 -5.08 2.86 -9.81
C ARG A 31 -3.93 3.15 -10.78
N ASP A 32 -3.10 4.15 -10.46
CA ASP A 32 -1.96 4.53 -11.30
C ASP A 32 -1.02 3.33 -11.57
N VAL A 33 -0.77 2.52 -10.53
CA VAL A 33 0.04 1.30 -10.65
C VAL A 33 -0.66 0.26 -11.52
N ALA A 34 -1.95 0.00 -11.28
CA ALA A 34 -2.70 -1.01 -12.02
C ALA A 34 -2.80 -0.71 -13.54
N ASP A 35 -2.65 0.55 -13.92
CA ASP A 35 -2.61 0.98 -15.32
C ASP A 35 -1.22 0.79 -15.96
N GLN A 36 -0.16 0.72 -15.15
CA GLN A 36 1.22 0.53 -15.60
C GLN A 36 1.66 -0.95 -15.59
N LEU A 37 0.98 -1.80 -14.81
CA LEU A 37 1.29 -3.22 -14.71
C LEU A 37 0.75 -4.03 -15.90
N ALA A 38 1.45 -5.12 -16.23
CA ALA A 38 0.93 -6.13 -17.15
C ALA A 38 -0.41 -6.68 -16.63
N PRO A 39 -1.33 -7.14 -17.52
CA PRO A 39 -2.67 -7.52 -17.13
C PRO A 39 -2.77 -8.57 -16.01
N ALA A 40 -1.84 -9.52 -15.95
CA ALA A 40 -1.80 -10.54 -14.89
C ALA A 40 -1.42 -9.92 -13.53
N ALA A 41 -0.29 -9.20 -13.48
CA ALA A 41 0.19 -8.47 -12.30
C ALA A 41 -0.79 -7.39 -11.78
N ALA A 42 -1.61 -6.80 -12.66
CA ALA A 42 -2.61 -5.80 -12.28
C ALA A 42 -3.84 -6.39 -11.56
N ARG A 43 -4.15 -7.68 -11.74
CA ARG A 43 -5.34 -8.34 -11.16
C ARG A 43 -5.47 -8.18 -9.64
N PRO A 44 -4.46 -8.50 -8.82
CA PRO A 44 -4.57 -8.36 -7.37
C PRO A 44 -4.79 -6.90 -6.95
N VAL A 45 -4.14 -5.94 -7.60
CA VAL A 45 -4.33 -4.51 -7.32
C VAL A 45 -5.76 -4.08 -7.67
N ARG A 46 -6.29 -4.50 -8.83
CA ARG A 46 -7.67 -4.21 -9.25
C ARG A 46 -8.73 -4.86 -8.37
N HIS A 47 -8.44 -6.04 -7.82
CA HIS A 47 -9.31 -6.70 -6.86
C HIS A 47 -9.34 -5.90 -5.55
N TRP A 48 -8.17 -5.57 -5.00
CA TRP A 48 -8.04 -4.75 -3.79
C TRP A 48 -8.79 -3.42 -3.92
N LEU A 49 -8.63 -2.69 -5.04
CA LEU A 49 -9.34 -1.42 -5.31
C LEU A 49 -10.88 -1.50 -5.27
N ARG A 50 -11.46 -2.70 -5.30
CA ARG A 50 -12.90 -2.96 -5.24
C ARG A 50 -13.33 -3.64 -3.93
N ASP A 51 -12.37 -4.03 -3.09
CA ASP A 51 -12.62 -4.73 -1.84
C ASP A 51 -12.90 -3.74 -0.71
N ARG A 52 -14.19 -3.52 -0.44
CA ARG A 52 -14.64 -2.62 0.63
C ARG A 52 -14.21 -3.10 2.02
N HIS A 53 -14.22 -4.41 2.27
CA HIS A 53 -13.83 -4.93 3.58
C HIS A 53 -12.35 -4.66 3.84
N GLU A 54 -11.51 -4.82 2.81
CA GLU A 54 -10.10 -4.52 2.96
C GLU A 54 -9.82 -3.03 3.14
N HIS A 55 -10.60 -2.15 2.51
CA HIS A 55 -10.50 -0.71 2.75
C HIS A 55 -10.91 -0.32 4.17
N GLU A 56 -11.94 -0.95 4.73
CA GLU A 56 -12.35 -0.76 6.12
C GLU A 56 -11.26 -1.24 7.09
N ARG A 57 -10.65 -2.40 6.83
CA ARG A 57 -9.49 -2.89 7.60
C ARG A 57 -8.31 -1.94 7.53
N ALA A 58 -7.99 -1.44 6.34
CA ALA A 58 -6.92 -0.46 6.15
C ALA A 58 -7.19 0.83 6.92
N LEU A 59 -8.43 1.33 6.86
CA LEU A 59 -8.82 2.55 7.56
C LEU A 59 -8.74 2.38 9.08
N ALA A 60 -9.21 1.25 9.61
CA ALA A 60 -9.12 0.93 11.04
C ALA A 60 -7.66 0.90 11.51
N ALA A 61 -6.79 0.19 10.78
CA ALA A 61 -5.36 0.13 11.10
C ALA A 61 -4.71 1.52 11.10
N LEU A 62 -5.05 2.37 10.13
CA LEU A 62 -4.55 3.74 10.04
C LEU A 62 -5.09 4.65 11.16
N ALA A 63 -6.35 4.46 11.56
CA ALA A 63 -6.99 5.20 12.65
C ALA A 63 -6.38 4.87 14.02
N ASP A 64 -5.96 3.62 14.21
CA ASP A 64 -5.23 3.17 15.41
C ASP A 64 -3.77 3.66 15.45
N GLY A 65 -3.35 4.48 14.47
CA GLY A 65 -1.97 4.95 14.35
C GLY A 65 -1.02 3.87 13.82
N GLY A 66 -1.54 2.81 13.20
CA GLY A 66 -0.76 1.77 12.57
C GLY A 66 -0.33 2.12 11.14
N THR A 67 0.67 1.40 10.65
CA THR A 67 1.01 1.40 9.23
C THR A 67 0.24 0.26 8.55
N TYR A 68 -0.41 0.56 7.44
CA TYR A 68 -1.02 -0.42 6.56
C TYR A 68 -0.14 -0.64 5.34
N THR A 69 0.10 -1.91 4.98
CA THR A 69 0.82 -2.27 3.75
C THR A 69 -0.03 -3.25 2.94
N PHE A 70 -0.49 -2.80 1.78
CA PHE A 70 -1.04 -3.70 0.77
C PHE A 70 0.10 -4.44 0.07
N THR A 71 -0.01 -5.76 -0.02
CA THR A 71 0.95 -6.63 -0.71
C THR A 71 0.25 -7.42 -1.80
N ALA A 72 0.65 -7.21 -3.06
CA ALA A 72 0.24 -8.05 -4.18
C ALA A 72 1.37 -9.02 -4.54
N HIS A 73 1.02 -10.29 -4.79
CA HIS A 73 1.97 -11.33 -5.20
C HIS A 73 1.75 -11.68 -6.67
N GLU A 74 2.83 -11.71 -7.46
CA GLU A 74 2.83 -12.18 -8.85
C GLU A 74 4.19 -12.83 -9.16
N ASP A 75 4.21 -14.09 -9.60
CA ASP A 75 5.42 -14.78 -10.09
C ASP A 75 6.69 -14.59 -9.24
N GLY A 76 6.57 -14.66 -7.91
CA GLY A 76 7.69 -14.50 -6.97
C GLY A 76 8.06 -13.03 -6.68
N VAL A 77 7.30 -12.09 -7.22
CA VAL A 77 7.43 -10.66 -6.95
C VAL A 77 6.35 -10.20 -5.98
N ARG A 78 6.74 -9.41 -4.98
CA ARG A 78 5.85 -8.74 -4.02
C ARG A 78 5.83 -7.25 -4.30
N TYR A 79 4.65 -6.72 -4.63
CA TYR A 79 4.43 -5.30 -4.83
C TYR A 79 3.81 -4.70 -3.57
N LEU A 80 4.45 -3.66 -3.03
CA LEU A 80 4.11 -3.08 -1.74
C LEU A 80 3.61 -1.63 -1.89
N LEU A 81 2.43 -1.34 -1.36
CA LEU A 81 1.93 0.02 -1.16
C LEU A 81 1.70 0.26 0.32
N THR A 82 2.42 1.22 0.89
CA THR A 82 2.42 1.45 2.33
C THR A 82 1.86 2.82 2.67
N ALA A 83 0.95 2.89 3.63
CA ALA A 83 0.53 4.16 4.22
C ALA A 83 0.53 4.06 5.74
N GLY A 84 0.82 5.17 6.42
CA GLY A 84 0.87 5.18 7.88
C GLY A 84 0.78 6.58 8.45
N PRO A 85 0.75 6.71 9.78
CA PRO A 85 0.82 8.00 10.42
C PRO A 85 2.12 8.71 10.04
N ARG A 86 2.05 10.04 9.91
CA ARG A 86 3.26 10.85 9.92
C ARG A 86 3.79 10.89 11.35
N ASP A 87 5.02 10.40 11.53
CA ASP A 87 5.72 10.55 12.80
C ASP A 87 5.60 12.00 13.23
N ARG A 88 5.23 12.23 14.49
CA ARG A 88 5.36 13.56 15.07
C ARG A 88 6.85 13.88 14.93
N ALA A 89 7.18 14.91 14.15
CA ALA A 89 8.56 15.39 14.07
C ALA A 89 9.04 15.50 15.52
N SER A 90 9.99 14.64 15.89
CA SER A 90 10.72 14.79 17.13
C SER A 90 11.40 16.13 16.99
N THR A 91 10.84 17.15 17.64
CA THR A 91 11.53 18.40 17.93
C THR A 91 12.80 18.03 18.68
N SER A 92 13.88 17.76 17.94
CA SER A 92 15.22 17.86 18.47
C SER A 92 15.45 19.36 18.63
N ARG A 93 15.36 19.80 19.89
CA ARG A 93 15.63 21.19 20.26
C ARG A 93 17.15 21.33 20.40
N PRO A 94 17.79 22.36 19.82
CA PRO A 94 19.20 22.64 20.04
C PRO A 94 19.49 23.02 21.50
#